data_AF-A0AAN8FM42-F1
#
_entry.id   AF-A0AAN8FM42-F1
#
_cell.length_a   1.000
_cell.length_b   1.000
_cell.length_c   1.000
_cell.angle_alpha   90.00
_cell.angle_beta   90.00
_cell.angle_gamma   90.00
#
_symmetry.space_group_name_H-M   'P 1'
#
loop_
_entity.id
_entity.type
_entity.pdbx_description
1 polymer ?
#
loop_
_entity_poly.entity_id
_entity_poly.type
_entity_poly.pdbx_seq_one_letter_code
_entity_poly.pdbx_strand_id
1 'polypeptide(L)'
;MVDYYAAQPAFHQHQTSGYDYTQQEEEWDREGLLDPAWEKQQKKTFTAWCNSHLRKAGTSIELIEEDFRNGLKLMLLLEVISGEPLPRPDRGKMRFHKIANVNKALEYIESKGVKLVSIGAEEIVDGNVKMTLGLIWTIILRFAIQDINVEELSARDGLLLWCQRKTAPYNNVNVQNFHTSWKDGLAFCALIHRHRPELIDYYQLHKGDPIYNLNLAFDVAEKHLDIPRMLDAEDMVNSHPDEKAVMTYVSCYYHYFSGMRKAETAANRICRVLKVNQENEKMMQEYEHLASDLLAWINHWMPWLANRTTDDNLSKAQKKLDDYRNYRRHEKPPRIEDKGRLETLFNTLQTRLRLSNRPAFLPRDGHLVKDINNAWKNLEDSEKGFEEWLLSEIMRLERLEHLAEKFRRKCALHEEWAHGKEEALRSQDWKSCGLYKIKALRKRHEAFESDLGAHQDRVEQIALIARELNNLRYPDIGPINARCQ
;
A
#
# COMPACT_ATOMS: atom_id res chain seq x y z
N MET A 1 -23.47 83.60 -13.03
CA MET A 1 -24.23 82.52 -12.36
C MET A 1 -25.55 82.42 -13.12
N VAL A 2 -25.55 81.89 -14.34
CA VAL A 2 -25.63 80.46 -14.75
C VAL A 2 -26.89 79.79 -14.19
N ASP A 3 -27.88 79.61 -15.07
CA ASP A 3 -28.74 78.41 -15.28
C ASP A 3 -29.87 78.79 -16.25
N TYR A 4 -29.71 78.61 -17.57
CA TYR A 4 -30.05 77.42 -18.36
C TYR A 4 -31.53 76.98 -18.31
N TYR A 5 -32.37 77.70 -19.07
CA TYR A 5 -33.55 77.15 -19.76
C TYR A 5 -33.54 77.67 -21.19
N ALA A 6 -33.24 76.81 -22.17
CA ALA A 6 -33.47 77.12 -23.58
C ALA A 6 -33.76 75.85 -24.40
N ALA A 7 -34.96 75.89 -24.96
CA ALA A 7 -35.58 75.09 -26.01
C ALA A 7 -34.66 74.33 -27.00
N GLN A 8 -35.14 73.13 -27.35
CA GLN A 8 -34.68 72.27 -28.45
C GLN A 8 -34.72 72.96 -29.82
N PRO A 9 -33.80 72.61 -30.73
CA PRO A 9 -34.05 72.65 -32.17
C PRO A 9 -34.11 71.25 -32.79
N ALA A 10 -35.01 71.12 -33.78
CA ALA A 10 -35.31 69.92 -34.54
C ALA A 10 -34.13 69.43 -35.40
N PHE A 11 -33.88 68.12 -35.37
CA PHE A 11 -32.91 67.45 -36.24
C PHE A 11 -33.60 66.81 -37.45
N HIS A 12 -33.05 67.12 -38.63
CA HIS A 12 -33.41 66.57 -39.93
C HIS A 12 -33.30 65.04 -39.97
N GLN A 13 -34.34 64.40 -40.54
CA GLN A 13 -34.33 63.00 -40.92
C GLN A 13 -33.39 62.77 -42.12
N HIS A 14 -32.36 61.95 -41.94
CA HIS A 14 -31.66 61.28 -43.03
C HIS A 14 -32.24 59.87 -43.20
N GLN A 15 -32.72 59.59 -44.40
CA GLN A 15 -33.17 58.28 -44.86
C GLN A 15 -32.02 57.28 -44.79
N THR A 16 -32.20 56.21 -44.02
CA THR A 16 -31.38 55.00 -44.10
C THR A 16 -32.01 54.07 -45.14
N SER A 17 -31.24 53.75 -46.17
CA SER A 17 -31.51 52.73 -47.18
C SER A 17 -31.65 51.37 -46.50
N GLY A 18 -32.85 50.81 -46.52
CA GLY A 18 -33.12 49.45 -46.04
C GLY A 18 -32.44 48.42 -46.95
N TYR A 19 -31.59 47.59 -46.37
CA TYR A 19 -31.21 46.31 -46.96
C TYR A 19 -32.44 45.40 -46.91
N ASP A 20 -32.96 45.08 -48.09
CA ASP A 20 -34.13 44.25 -48.28
C ASP A 20 -33.74 42.76 -48.14
N TYR A 21 -34.07 42.15 -47.00
CA TYR A 21 -33.81 40.73 -46.72
C TYR A 21 -34.56 39.77 -47.65
N THR A 22 -35.59 40.25 -48.36
CA THR A 22 -36.44 39.39 -49.19
C THR A 22 -35.76 38.94 -50.49
N GLN A 23 -34.78 39.71 -51.00
CA GLN A 23 -34.04 39.33 -52.22
C GLN A 23 -33.06 38.17 -51.98
N GLN A 24 -32.57 37.99 -50.75
CA GLN A 24 -31.64 36.90 -50.42
C GLN A 24 -32.37 35.55 -50.27
N GLU A 25 -33.63 35.58 -49.82
CA GLU A 25 -34.49 34.40 -49.77
C GLU A 25 -34.92 33.95 -51.19
N GLU A 26 -35.19 34.89 -52.11
CA GLU A 26 -35.56 34.56 -53.50
C GLU A 26 -34.39 34.00 -54.34
N GLU A 27 -33.13 34.27 -53.97
CA GLU A 27 -31.95 33.62 -54.57
C GLU A 27 -31.71 32.20 -54.00
N TRP A 28 -32.02 31.96 -52.72
CA TRP A 28 -31.85 30.65 -52.08
C TRP A 28 -32.78 29.55 -52.61
N ASP A 29 -34.00 29.91 -53.05
CA ASP A 29 -34.93 28.95 -53.64
C ASP A 29 -34.55 28.50 -55.07
N ARG A 30 -33.62 29.21 -55.73
CA ARG A 30 -33.11 28.84 -57.07
C ARG A 30 -31.96 27.82 -57.05
N GLU A 31 -31.42 27.50 -55.89
CA GLU A 31 -30.24 26.62 -55.72
C GLU A 31 -30.61 25.16 -55.36
N GLY A 32 -31.81 24.70 -55.72
CA GLY A 32 -32.34 23.37 -55.40
C GLY A 32 -31.67 22.15 -56.06
N LEU A 33 -30.39 22.19 -56.40
CA LEU A 33 -29.66 21.04 -57.00
C LEU A 33 -28.28 20.71 -56.39
N LEU A 34 -27.77 21.47 -55.42
CA LEU A 34 -26.49 21.16 -54.76
C LEU A 34 -26.61 21.31 -53.24
N ASP A 35 -26.32 20.25 -52.48
CA ASP A 35 -26.18 20.33 -51.03
C ASP A 35 -25.15 21.43 -50.66
N PRO A 36 -25.49 22.39 -49.79
CA PRO A 36 -24.52 23.38 -49.33
C PRO A 36 -23.27 22.71 -48.74
N ALA A 37 -22.07 23.25 -48.99
CA ALA A 37 -20.81 22.62 -48.56
C ALA A 37 -20.74 22.29 -47.06
N TRP A 38 -21.40 23.09 -46.20
CA TRP A 38 -21.51 22.83 -44.77
C TRP A 38 -22.38 21.60 -44.46
N GLU A 39 -23.45 21.37 -45.23
CA GLU A 39 -24.36 20.24 -45.06
C GLU A 39 -23.63 18.92 -45.37
N LYS A 40 -22.85 18.91 -46.46
CA LYS A 40 -21.99 17.78 -46.83
C LYS A 40 -20.97 17.44 -45.73
N GLN A 41 -20.30 18.45 -45.16
CA GLN A 41 -19.34 18.25 -44.06
C GLN A 41 -20.01 17.69 -42.80
N GLN A 42 -21.17 18.24 -42.40
CA GLN A 42 -21.92 17.74 -41.24
C GLN A 42 -22.45 16.32 -41.46
N LYS A 43 -23.04 16.01 -42.63
CA LYS A 43 -23.49 14.64 -42.98
C LYS A 43 -22.39 13.62 -42.77
N LYS A 44 -21.20 13.85 -43.33
CA LYS A 44 -20.04 12.95 -43.17
C LYS A 44 -19.63 12.81 -41.71
N THR A 45 -19.43 13.94 -41.03
CA THR A 45 -18.92 13.95 -39.65
C THR A 45 -19.89 13.29 -38.68
N PHE A 46 -21.16 13.67 -38.73
CA PHE A 46 -22.18 13.15 -37.82
C PHE A 46 -22.48 11.68 -38.09
N THR A 47 -22.42 11.24 -39.35
CA THR A 47 -22.51 9.81 -39.72
C THR A 47 -21.37 9.01 -39.10
N ALA A 48 -20.13 9.47 -39.28
CA ALA A 48 -18.95 8.83 -38.70
C ALA A 48 -19.01 8.82 -37.16
N TRP A 49 -19.45 9.92 -36.54
CA TRP A 49 -19.65 10.00 -35.10
C TRP A 49 -20.69 8.99 -34.60
N CYS A 50 -21.87 8.92 -35.23
CA CYS A 50 -22.90 7.94 -34.87
C CYS A 50 -22.37 6.51 -35.01
N ASN A 51 -21.66 6.20 -36.10
CA ASN A 51 -21.06 4.90 -36.34
C ASN A 51 -19.96 4.53 -35.33
N SER A 52 -19.22 5.51 -34.81
CA SER A 52 -18.22 5.29 -33.75
C SER A 52 -18.84 4.70 -32.46
N HIS A 53 -20.11 5.00 -32.23
CA HIS A 53 -20.90 4.48 -31.10
C HIS A 53 -21.68 3.23 -31.50
N LEU A 54 -22.43 3.27 -32.61
CA LEU A 54 -23.28 2.16 -33.06
C LEU A 54 -22.50 0.88 -33.37
N ARG A 55 -21.22 0.98 -33.78
CA ARG A 55 -20.34 -0.20 -33.96
C ARG A 55 -20.22 -1.04 -32.70
N LYS A 56 -20.34 -0.43 -31.51
CA LYS A 56 -20.32 -1.15 -30.21
C LYS A 56 -21.56 -2.01 -29.99
N ALA A 57 -22.68 -1.68 -30.64
CA ALA A 57 -23.92 -2.45 -30.67
C ALA A 57 -24.05 -3.31 -31.93
N GLY A 58 -22.99 -3.42 -32.75
CA GLY A 58 -22.97 -4.27 -33.95
C GLY A 58 -23.81 -3.74 -35.12
N THR A 59 -24.07 -2.43 -35.20
CA THR A 59 -24.81 -1.81 -36.30
C THR A 59 -24.12 -0.52 -36.79
N SER A 60 -24.54 -0.03 -37.96
CA SER A 60 -24.09 1.24 -38.54
C SER A 60 -25.22 1.93 -39.31
N ILE A 61 -24.97 3.17 -39.74
CA ILE A 61 -25.75 3.96 -40.69
C ILE A 61 -24.88 4.34 -41.89
N GLU A 62 -25.50 4.44 -43.06
CA GLU A 62 -24.89 4.87 -44.32
C GLU A 62 -25.35 6.29 -44.67
N LEU A 63 -26.66 6.54 -44.58
CA LEU A 63 -27.29 7.83 -44.89
C LEU A 63 -28.05 8.33 -43.68
N ILE A 64 -27.59 9.43 -43.08
CA ILE A 64 -28.09 9.92 -41.79
C ILE A 64 -29.57 10.32 -41.84
N GLU A 65 -30.01 10.88 -42.96
CA GLU A 65 -31.37 11.31 -43.25
C GLU A 65 -32.35 10.16 -43.52
N GLU A 66 -31.86 8.97 -43.89
CA GLU A 66 -32.68 7.80 -44.19
C GLU A 66 -32.70 6.77 -43.05
N ASP A 67 -31.53 6.48 -42.49
CA ASP A 67 -31.37 5.41 -41.52
C ASP A 67 -31.99 5.70 -40.15
N PHE A 68 -32.16 6.98 -39.79
CA PHE A 68 -32.82 7.38 -38.55
C PHE A 68 -34.34 7.49 -38.66
N ARG A 69 -34.92 7.43 -39.86
CA ARG A 69 -36.36 7.66 -40.09
C ARG A 69 -37.28 6.70 -39.36
N ASN A 70 -36.80 5.52 -38.98
CA ASN A 70 -37.60 4.53 -38.24
C ASN A 70 -37.50 4.65 -36.71
N GLY A 71 -36.63 5.54 -36.21
CA GLY A 71 -36.38 5.78 -34.79
C GLY A 71 -35.53 4.71 -34.08
N LEU A 72 -35.40 3.50 -34.62
CA LEU A 72 -34.76 2.37 -33.91
C LEU A 72 -33.26 2.59 -33.70
N LYS A 73 -32.54 2.98 -34.76
CA LYS A 73 -31.10 3.27 -34.66
C LYS A 73 -30.83 4.52 -33.82
N LEU A 74 -31.75 5.49 -33.82
CA LEU A 74 -31.66 6.69 -32.99
C LEU A 74 -31.81 6.35 -31.50
N MET A 75 -32.81 5.54 -31.15
CA MET A 75 -32.99 5.05 -29.77
C MET A 75 -31.76 4.26 -29.32
N LEU A 76 -31.27 3.33 -30.14
CA LEU A 76 -30.09 2.53 -29.81
C LEU A 76 -28.83 3.40 -29.64
N LEU A 77 -28.66 4.43 -30.47
CA LEU A 77 -27.58 5.40 -30.31
C LEU A 77 -27.64 6.08 -28.93
N LEU A 78 -28.84 6.53 -28.51
CA LEU A 78 -29.05 7.15 -27.21
C LEU A 78 -28.75 6.18 -26.05
N GLU A 79 -29.16 4.92 -26.16
CA GLU A 79 -28.83 3.88 -25.16
C GLU A 79 -27.31 3.68 -25.05
N VAL A 80 -26.61 3.60 -26.19
CA VAL A 80 -25.15 3.35 -26.21
C VAL A 80 -24.36 4.53 -25.66
N ILE A 81 -24.74 5.78 -25.97
CA ILE A 81 -24.00 6.96 -25.49
C ILE A 81 -24.30 7.29 -24.02
N SER A 82 -25.51 6.99 -23.54
CA SER A 82 -25.91 7.26 -22.15
C SER A 82 -25.57 6.12 -21.20
N GLY A 83 -25.50 4.87 -21.70
CA GLY A 83 -25.41 3.67 -20.89
C GLY A 83 -26.72 3.31 -20.18
N GLU A 84 -27.84 3.94 -20.54
CA GLU A 84 -29.16 3.73 -19.93
C GLU A 84 -30.14 3.09 -20.93
N PRO A 85 -31.01 2.17 -20.50
CA PRO A 85 -32.02 1.60 -21.37
C PRO A 85 -33.15 2.59 -21.68
N LEU A 86 -33.61 2.63 -22.92
CA LEU A 86 -34.78 3.39 -23.35
C LEU A 86 -36.06 2.53 -23.29
N PRO A 87 -37.26 3.15 -23.36
CA PRO A 87 -38.51 2.42 -23.49
C PRO A 87 -38.49 1.47 -24.70
N ARG A 88 -39.14 0.32 -24.59
CA ARG A 88 -39.15 -0.66 -25.68
C ARG A 88 -39.70 -0.05 -26.97
N PRO A 89 -39.04 -0.26 -28.12
CA PRO A 89 -39.51 0.26 -29.39
C PRO A 89 -40.81 -0.42 -29.82
N ASP A 90 -41.67 0.36 -30.47
CA ASP A 90 -42.88 -0.13 -31.11
C ASP A 90 -42.52 -0.92 -32.36
N ARG A 91 -43.11 -2.10 -32.48
CA ARG A 91 -42.88 -3.03 -33.58
C ARG A 91 -43.87 -2.72 -34.70
N GLY A 92 -43.36 -2.37 -35.88
CA GLY A 92 -44.19 -2.19 -37.06
C GLY A 92 -43.49 -1.38 -38.15
N LYS A 93 -43.99 -1.50 -39.39
CA LYS A 93 -43.42 -0.80 -40.55
C LYS A 93 -44.18 0.48 -40.93
N MET A 94 -45.40 0.67 -40.40
CA MET A 94 -46.25 1.83 -40.72
C MET A 94 -45.67 3.13 -40.15
N ARG A 95 -45.94 4.27 -40.81
CA ARG A 95 -45.40 5.59 -40.44
C ARG A 95 -45.64 5.96 -38.98
N PHE A 96 -46.83 5.67 -38.43
CA PHE A 96 -47.12 6.00 -37.03
C PHE A 96 -46.24 5.23 -36.02
N HIS A 97 -45.81 4.00 -36.31
CA HIS A 97 -44.85 3.28 -35.45
C HIS A 97 -43.48 3.96 -35.45
N LYS A 98 -43.05 4.46 -36.63
CA LYS A 98 -41.80 5.21 -36.76
C LYS A 98 -41.85 6.51 -35.95
N ILE A 99 -42.95 7.25 -36.05
CA ILE A 99 -43.19 8.48 -35.27
C ILE A 99 -43.16 8.18 -33.77
N ALA A 100 -43.83 7.11 -33.33
CA ALA A 100 -43.84 6.73 -31.92
C ALA A 100 -42.43 6.39 -31.40
N ASN A 101 -41.61 5.68 -32.18
CA ASN A 101 -40.21 5.41 -31.83
C ASN A 101 -39.34 6.67 -31.78
N VAL A 102 -39.50 7.59 -32.75
CA VAL A 102 -38.78 8.86 -32.73
C VAL A 102 -39.22 9.70 -31.53
N ASN A 103 -40.51 9.78 -31.22
CA ASN A 103 -41.01 10.50 -30.03
C ASN A 103 -40.39 9.97 -28.73
N LYS A 104 -40.30 8.64 -28.55
CA LYS A 104 -39.60 8.05 -27.40
C LYS A 104 -38.15 8.52 -27.29
N ALA A 105 -37.45 8.65 -28.42
CA ALA A 105 -36.09 9.19 -28.45
C ALA A 105 -36.04 10.69 -28.11
N LEU A 106 -36.96 11.49 -28.66
CA LEU A 106 -37.03 12.93 -28.38
C LEU A 106 -37.37 13.20 -26.91
N GLU A 107 -38.36 12.50 -26.34
CA GLU A 107 -38.73 12.58 -24.92
C GLU A 107 -37.54 12.25 -24.01
N TYR A 108 -36.76 11.22 -24.37
CA TYR A 108 -35.53 10.89 -23.63
C TYR A 108 -34.51 12.03 -23.68
N ILE A 109 -34.28 12.62 -24.85
CA ILE A 109 -33.36 13.76 -25.02
C ILE A 109 -33.82 14.96 -24.17
N GLU A 110 -35.11 15.27 -24.19
CA GLU A 110 -35.70 16.33 -23.36
C GLU A 110 -35.53 16.06 -21.87
N SER A 111 -35.71 14.81 -21.42
CA SER A 111 -35.49 14.43 -20.02
C SER A 111 -34.03 14.64 -19.55
N LYS A 112 -33.06 14.73 -20.49
CA LYS A 112 -31.66 15.04 -20.20
C LYS A 112 -31.35 16.54 -20.18
N GLY A 113 -32.39 17.39 -20.21
CA GLY A 113 -32.29 18.84 -20.05
C GLY A 113 -32.05 19.61 -21.35
N VAL A 114 -32.37 18.99 -22.49
CA VAL A 114 -32.25 19.59 -23.82
C VAL A 114 -33.58 20.22 -24.23
N LYS A 115 -33.55 21.41 -24.83
CA LYS A 115 -34.73 22.05 -25.42
C LYS A 115 -34.74 21.84 -26.94
N LEU A 116 -35.65 21.01 -27.43
CA LEU A 116 -35.82 20.74 -28.85
C LEU A 116 -36.72 21.81 -29.47
N VAL A 117 -36.14 22.95 -29.88
CA VAL A 117 -36.89 24.01 -30.57
C VAL A 117 -37.02 23.64 -32.04
N SER A 118 -38.26 23.59 -32.54
CA SER A 118 -38.62 23.32 -33.93
C SER A 118 -38.40 21.89 -34.43
N ILE A 119 -37.81 20.97 -33.67
CA ILE A 119 -37.57 19.58 -34.11
C ILE A 119 -38.74 18.67 -33.68
N GLY A 120 -39.60 18.31 -34.65
CA GLY A 120 -40.68 17.33 -34.47
C GLY A 120 -40.30 15.92 -34.96
N ALA A 121 -40.99 14.90 -34.45
CA ALA A 121 -40.77 13.52 -34.89
C ALA A 121 -41.15 13.30 -36.36
N GLU A 122 -42.14 14.02 -36.87
CA GLU A 122 -42.57 13.96 -38.26
C GLU A 122 -41.42 14.33 -39.22
N GLU A 123 -40.68 15.40 -38.91
CA GLU A 123 -39.55 15.88 -39.74
C GLU A 123 -38.46 14.82 -39.89
N ILE A 124 -38.17 14.09 -38.81
CA ILE A 124 -37.18 13.01 -38.81
C ILE A 124 -37.69 11.80 -39.60
N VAL A 125 -38.96 11.43 -39.44
CA VAL A 125 -39.57 10.30 -40.15
C VAL A 125 -39.71 10.58 -41.64
N ASP A 126 -39.97 11.84 -42.01
CA ASP A 126 -40.14 12.26 -43.39
C ASP A 126 -38.79 12.51 -44.12
N GLY A 127 -37.67 12.52 -43.37
CA GLY A 127 -36.32 12.58 -43.94
C GLY A 127 -35.82 14.01 -44.15
N ASN A 128 -36.31 14.99 -43.37
CA ASN A 128 -35.81 16.35 -43.44
C ASN A 128 -34.37 16.41 -42.94
N VAL A 129 -33.45 16.60 -43.89
CA VAL A 129 -32.01 16.57 -43.64
C VAL A 129 -31.58 17.61 -42.62
N LYS A 130 -32.02 18.87 -42.77
CA LYS A 130 -31.64 19.97 -41.88
C LYS A 130 -32.07 19.70 -40.43
N MET A 131 -33.28 19.16 -40.26
CA MET A 131 -33.83 18.81 -38.95
C MET A 131 -33.12 17.60 -38.34
N THR A 132 -32.77 16.61 -39.17
CA THR A 132 -32.00 15.44 -38.74
C THR A 132 -30.60 15.84 -38.28
N LEU A 133 -29.88 16.66 -39.04
CA LEU A 133 -28.57 17.18 -38.65
C LEU A 133 -28.66 18.04 -37.38
N GLY A 134 -29.70 18.87 -37.25
CA GLY A 134 -29.97 19.66 -36.05
C GLY A 134 -30.18 18.80 -34.80
N LEU A 135 -30.92 17.70 -34.93
CA LEU A 135 -31.14 16.74 -33.86
C LEU A 135 -29.85 16.05 -33.45
N ILE A 136 -29.09 15.51 -34.40
CA ILE A 136 -27.83 14.82 -34.11
C ILE A 136 -26.79 15.76 -33.51
N TRP A 137 -26.70 17.00 -33.99
CA TRP A 137 -25.88 18.02 -33.35
C TRP A 137 -26.27 18.25 -31.89
N THR A 138 -27.56 18.34 -31.60
CA THR A 138 -28.06 18.54 -30.24
C THR A 138 -27.66 17.38 -29.32
N ILE A 139 -27.71 16.14 -29.83
CA ILE A 139 -27.25 14.95 -29.12
C ILE A 139 -25.73 15.01 -28.88
N ILE A 140 -24.93 15.31 -29.91
CA ILE A 140 -23.47 15.46 -29.78
C ILE A 140 -23.13 16.53 -28.74
N LEU A 141 -23.77 17.71 -28.85
CA LEU A 141 -23.55 18.80 -27.93
C LEU A 141 -23.84 18.36 -26.49
N ARG A 142 -24.97 17.71 -26.23
CA ARG A 142 -25.37 17.32 -24.88
C ARG A 142 -24.50 16.21 -24.28
N PHE A 143 -24.22 15.15 -25.04
CA PHE A 143 -23.63 13.92 -24.53
C PHE A 143 -22.11 13.83 -24.73
N ALA A 144 -21.56 14.53 -25.73
CA ALA A 144 -20.12 14.57 -25.96
C ALA A 144 -19.49 15.88 -25.48
N ILE A 145 -20.13 17.03 -25.69
CA ILE A 145 -19.43 18.30 -25.45
C ILE A 145 -19.80 18.91 -24.10
N GLN A 146 -21.06 18.89 -23.70
CA GLN A 146 -21.57 19.65 -22.54
C GLN A 146 -20.95 19.26 -21.20
N ASP A 147 -20.54 17.99 -21.05
CA ASP A 147 -19.90 17.49 -19.82
C ASP A 147 -18.39 17.80 -19.77
N ILE A 148 -17.84 18.47 -20.79
CA ILE A 148 -16.47 18.97 -20.79
C ILE A 148 -16.39 20.18 -19.86
N ASN A 149 -15.96 19.94 -18.63
CA ASN A 149 -15.69 20.99 -17.64
C ASN A 149 -14.19 21.28 -17.55
N VAL A 150 -13.79 22.45 -18.02
CA VAL A 150 -12.44 23.01 -17.88
C VAL A 150 -12.58 24.39 -17.28
N GLU A 151 -12.18 24.53 -16.01
CA GLU A 151 -12.17 25.80 -15.26
C GLU A 151 -13.53 26.52 -15.19
N GLU A 152 -14.63 25.77 -15.03
CA GLU A 152 -15.98 26.31 -14.85
C GLU A 152 -16.50 27.15 -16.04
N LEU A 153 -15.82 27.07 -17.19
CA LEU A 153 -16.28 27.68 -18.43
C LEU A 153 -17.44 26.90 -19.06
N SER A 154 -18.13 27.56 -20.00
CA SER A 154 -19.07 26.87 -20.87
C SER A 154 -18.37 25.72 -21.59
N ALA A 155 -19.08 24.63 -21.90
CA ALA A 155 -18.47 23.45 -22.50
C ALA A 155 -17.69 23.70 -23.80
N ARG A 156 -18.21 24.58 -24.66
CA ARG A 156 -17.54 25.02 -25.89
C ARG A 156 -16.25 25.76 -25.57
N ASP A 157 -16.30 26.72 -24.66
CA ASP A 157 -15.15 27.55 -24.30
C ASP A 157 -14.11 26.74 -23.51
N GLY A 158 -14.55 25.78 -22.70
CA GLY A 158 -13.70 24.83 -22.01
C GLY A 158 -12.96 23.91 -22.97
N LEU A 159 -13.63 23.40 -24.01
CA LEU A 159 -12.98 22.64 -25.08
C LEU A 159 -11.98 23.50 -25.88
N LEU A 160 -12.33 24.76 -26.18
CA LEU A 160 -11.45 25.70 -26.88
C LEU A 160 -10.20 26.01 -26.04
N LEU A 161 -10.39 26.33 -24.77
CA LEU A 161 -9.31 26.59 -23.82
C LEU A 161 -8.40 25.36 -23.66
N TRP A 162 -8.98 24.15 -23.62
CA TRP A 162 -8.19 22.92 -23.61
C TRP A 162 -7.30 22.81 -24.86
N CYS A 163 -7.86 23.07 -26.05
CA CYS A 163 -7.07 23.06 -27.28
C CYS A 163 -5.93 24.06 -27.20
N GLN A 164 -6.24 25.32 -26.86
CA GLN A 164 -5.26 26.40 -26.72
C GLN A 164 -4.13 26.05 -25.76
N ARG A 165 -4.43 25.50 -24.59
CA ARG A 165 -3.40 25.12 -23.60
C ARG A 165 -2.52 23.98 -24.08
N LYS A 166 -3.10 23.02 -24.80
CA LYS A 166 -2.36 21.87 -25.34
C LYS A 166 -1.47 22.28 -26.51
N THR A 167 -1.92 23.22 -27.33
CA THR A 167 -1.19 23.68 -28.50
C THR A 167 -0.31 24.91 -28.26
N ALA A 168 -0.43 25.60 -27.12
CA ALA A 168 0.34 26.82 -26.80
C ALA A 168 1.88 26.69 -26.97
N PRO A 169 2.52 25.54 -26.68
CA PRO A 169 3.96 25.39 -26.90
C PRO A 169 4.39 25.25 -28.36
N TYR A 170 3.44 25.10 -29.29
CA TYR A 170 3.73 24.80 -30.70
C TYR A 170 3.73 26.07 -31.54
N ASN A 171 4.85 26.32 -32.20
CA ASN A 171 4.97 27.40 -33.17
C ASN A 171 4.00 27.18 -34.33
N ASN A 172 3.50 28.29 -34.88
CA ASN A 172 2.54 28.33 -36.01
C ASN A 172 1.14 27.76 -35.71
N VAL A 173 0.81 27.46 -34.45
CA VAL A 173 -0.54 27.05 -34.04
C VAL A 173 -1.15 28.10 -33.12
N ASN A 174 -2.26 28.68 -33.54
CA ASN A 174 -3.03 29.62 -32.74
C ASN A 174 -4.52 29.28 -32.86
N VAL A 175 -5.05 28.53 -31.91
CA VAL A 175 -6.44 28.05 -31.92
C VAL A 175 -7.36 29.13 -31.34
N GLN A 176 -8.14 29.79 -32.18
CA GLN A 176 -9.09 30.84 -31.76
C GLN A 176 -10.55 30.46 -31.96
N ASN A 177 -10.82 29.46 -32.79
CA ASN A 177 -12.16 29.00 -33.15
C ASN A 177 -12.13 27.52 -33.56
N PHE A 178 -13.30 26.94 -33.83
CA PHE A 178 -13.44 25.59 -34.37
C PHE A 178 -13.70 25.57 -35.89
N HIS A 179 -13.24 26.57 -36.64
CA HIS A 179 -13.34 26.54 -38.10
C HIS A 179 -11.96 26.76 -38.75
N THR A 180 -11.58 28.01 -38.97
CA THR A 180 -10.40 28.38 -39.75
C THR A 180 -9.08 28.08 -39.04
N SER A 181 -9.09 28.03 -37.69
CA SER A 181 -7.89 27.70 -36.90
C SER A 181 -7.39 26.26 -37.10
N TRP A 182 -8.22 25.39 -37.68
CA TRP A 182 -7.94 23.97 -37.88
C TRP A 182 -7.65 23.63 -39.35
N LYS A 183 -7.79 24.61 -40.25
CA LYS A 183 -7.75 24.42 -41.70
C LYS A 183 -6.38 23.95 -42.20
N ASP A 184 -5.30 24.31 -41.52
CA ASP A 184 -3.93 23.93 -41.92
C ASP A 184 -3.47 22.56 -41.38
N GLY A 185 -4.30 21.91 -40.57
CA GLY A 185 -4.03 20.61 -39.96
C GLY A 185 -3.04 20.61 -38.80
N LEU A 186 -2.29 21.70 -38.58
CA LEU A 186 -1.24 21.75 -37.56
C LEU A 186 -1.81 21.63 -36.14
N ALA A 187 -2.99 22.20 -35.89
CA ALA A 187 -3.66 22.08 -34.59
C ALA A 187 -3.97 20.61 -34.23
N PHE A 188 -4.41 19.78 -35.19
CA PHE A 188 -4.66 18.36 -34.95
C PHE A 188 -3.35 17.60 -34.67
N CYS A 189 -2.32 17.83 -35.48
CA CYS A 189 -1.00 17.23 -35.26
C CYS A 189 -0.41 17.61 -33.89
N ALA A 190 -0.54 18.88 -33.49
CA ALA A 190 -0.05 19.37 -32.21
C ALA A 190 -0.79 18.71 -31.03
N LEU A 191 -2.11 18.53 -31.11
CA LEU A 191 -2.88 17.84 -30.07
C LEU A 191 -2.42 16.39 -29.89
N ILE A 192 -2.17 15.68 -30.99
CA ILE A 192 -1.69 14.29 -30.96
C ILE A 192 -0.28 14.26 -30.36
N HIS A 193 0.67 15.01 -30.92
CA HIS A 193 2.06 15.03 -30.47
C HIS A 193 2.20 15.49 -29.01
N ARG A 194 1.33 16.37 -28.50
CA ARG A 194 1.36 16.81 -27.09
C ARG A 194 1.06 15.69 -26.11
N HIS A 195 0.24 14.72 -26.49
CA HIS A 195 -0.15 13.60 -25.63
C HIS A 195 0.62 12.31 -25.96
N ARG A 196 1.04 12.15 -27.21
CA ARG A 196 1.72 10.98 -27.77
C ARG A 196 2.80 11.44 -28.76
N PRO A 197 3.93 11.98 -28.27
CA PRO A 197 4.97 12.55 -29.12
C PRO A 197 5.61 11.54 -30.07
N GLU A 198 5.55 10.25 -29.74
CA GLU A 198 6.07 9.16 -30.55
C GLU A 198 5.31 8.90 -31.85
N LEU A 199 4.09 9.45 -32.01
CA LEU A 199 3.23 9.14 -33.16
C LEU A 199 3.40 10.10 -34.34
N ILE A 200 3.88 11.33 -34.11
CA ILE A 200 4.01 12.36 -35.15
C ILE A 200 5.28 13.15 -34.90
N ASP A 201 6.17 13.22 -35.90
CA ASP A 201 7.26 14.21 -35.86
C ASP A 201 6.75 15.59 -36.27
N TYR A 202 6.29 16.35 -35.28
CA TYR A 202 5.62 17.63 -35.51
C TYR A 202 6.54 18.68 -36.16
N TYR A 203 7.85 18.66 -35.85
CA TYR A 203 8.76 19.72 -36.27
C TYR A 203 9.13 19.65 -37.76
N GLN A 204 8.81 18.56 -38.44
CA GLN A 204 8.95 18.42 -39.89
C GLN A 204 7.72 18.93 -40.66
N LEU A 205 6.63 19.30 -39.96
CA LEU A 205 5.39 19.73 -40.60
C LEU A 205 5.43 21.21 -40.99
N HIS A 206 4.86 21.51 -42.15
CA HIS A 206 4.79 22.86 -42.70
C HIS A 206 3.35 23.31 -42.91
N LYS A 207 3.08 24.60 -42.65
CA LYS A 207 1.76 25.21 -42.86
C LYS A 207 1.32 25.22 -44.34
N GLY A 208 2.28 25.16 -45.26
CA GLY A 208 2.03 25.16 -46.70
C GLY A 208 1.37 23.88 -47.23
N ASP A 209 1.36 22.79 -46.45
CA ASP A 209 0.90 21.46 -46.89
C ASP A 209 -0.32 20.98 -46.07
N PRO A 210 -1.45 21.71 -46.08
CA PRO A 210 -2.58 21.46 -45.19
C PRO A 210 -3.23 20.09 -45.43
N ILE A 211 -3.33 19.65 -46.70
CA ILE A 211 -3.88 18.34 -47.06
C ILE A 211 -3.06 17.21 -46.45
N TYR A 212 -1.74 17.31 -46.50
CA TYR A 212 -0.85 16.31 -45.90
C TYR A 212 -0.99 16.29 -44.38
N ASN A 213 -0.93 17.45 -43.73
CA ASN A 213 -1.04 17.55 -42.27
C ASN A 213 -2.37 16.97 -41.75
N LEU A 214 -3.49 17.30 -42.41
CA LEU A 214 -4.82 16.80 -42.04
C LEU A 214 -4.90 15.29 -42.19
N ASN A 215 -4.50 14.75 -43.35
CA ASN A 215 -4.52 13.30 -43.58
C ASN A 215 -3.61 12.56 -42.59
N LEU A 216 -2.41 13.08 -42.31
CA LEU A 216 -1.51 12.50 -41.31
C LEU A 216 -2.18 12.42 -39.93
N ALA A 217 -2.77 13.53 -39.46
CA ALA A 217 -3.43 13.56 -38.16
C ALA A 217 -4.64 12.60 -38.09
N PHE A 218 -5.42 12.50 -39.17
CA PHE A 218 -6.61 11.65 -39.22
C PHE A 218 -6.22 10.17 -39.27
N ASP A 219 -5.23 9.81 -40.10
CA ASP A 219 -4.75 8.43 -40.22
C ASP A 219 -4.10 7.94 -38.93
N VAL A 220 -3.32 8.79 -38.25
CA VAL A 220 -2.72 8.47 -36.95
C VAL A 220 -3.80 8.29 -35.89
N ALA A 221 -4.82 9.15 -35.88
CA ALA A 221 -5.92 9.06 -34.93
C ALA A 221 -6.74 7.77 -35.10
N GLU A 222 -7.02 7.38 -36.34
CA GLU A 222 -7.76 6.14 -36.62
C GLU A 222 -6.93 4.90 -36.28
N LYS A 223 -5.68 4.82 -36.75
CA LYS A 223 -4.85 3.62 -36.60
C LYS A 223 -4.35 3.40 -35.18
N HIS A 224 -4.02 4.47 -34.45
CA HIS A 224 -3.34 4.37 -33.15
C HIS A 224 -4.20 4.81 -31.96
N LEU A 225 -5.24 5.61 -32.19
CA LEU A 225 -6.10 6.13 -31.12
C LEU A 225 -7.55 5.59 -31.19
N ASP A 226 -7.89 4.82 -32.23
CA ASP A 226 -9.25 4.34 -32.52
C ASP A 226 -10.30 5.49 -32.53
N ILE A 227 -9.86 6.68 -32.97
CA ILE A 227 -10.73 7.82 -33.24
C ILE A 227 -11.02 7.77 -34.75
N PRO A 228 -12.25 7.46 -35.17
CA PRO A 228 -12.55 7.26 -36.59
C PRO A 228 -12.43 8.58 -37.35
N ARG A 229 -12.04 8.48 -38.62
CA ARG A 229 -11.92 9.64 -39.50
C ARG A 229 -13.29 10.26 -39.77
N MET A 230 -13.58 11.41 -39.16
CA MET A 230 -14.87 12.11 -39.33
C MET A 230 -14.82 13.27 -40.32
N LEU A 231 -13.62 13.82 -40.55
CA LEU A 231 -13.40 14.95 -41.44
C LEU A 231 -12.64 14.52 -42.70
N ASP A 232 -12.89 15.25 -43.78
CA ASP A 232 -12.20 15.10 -45.05
C ASP A 232 -11.23 16.26 -45.27
N ALA A 233 -9.98 15.96 -45.61
CA ALA A 233 -8.94 16.97 -45.77
C ALA A 233 -9.26 17.92 -46.95
N GLU A 234 -9.82 17.40 -48.04
CA GLU A 234 -10.17 18.21 -49.21
C GLU A 234 -11.33 19.14 -48.89
N ASP A 235 -12.39 18.64 -48.24
CA ASP A 235 -13.54 19.47 -47.85
C ASP A 235 -13.11 20.60 -46.88
N MET A 236 -12.19 20.31 -45.95
CA MET A 236 -11.62 21.30 -45.01
C MET A 236 -10.80 22.40 -45.69
N VAL A 237 -10.01 22.07 -46.72
CA VAL A 237 -9.14 23.03 -47.41
C VAL A 237 -9.89 23.82 -48.48
N ASN A 238 -10.75 23.16 -49.25
CA ASN A 238 -11.42 23.73 -50.41
C ASN A 238 -12.62 24.60 -50.05
N SER A 239 -13.19 24.45 -48.85
CA SER A 239 -14.34 25.23 -48.39
C SER A 239 -14.08 25.91 -47.04
N HIS A 240 -15.11 26.54 -46.47
CA HIS A 240 -15.06 27.01 -45.09
C HIS A 240 -15.34 25.82 -44.16
N PRO A 241 -14.42 25.46 -43.23
CA PRO A 241 -14.67 24.39 -42.28
C PRO A 241 -15.91 24.65 -41.42
N ASP A 242 -16.80 23.68 -41.31
CA ASP A 242 -17.99 23.78 -40.47
C ASP A 242 -17.63 23.67 -38.98
N GLU A 243 -18.09 24.63 -38.16
CA GLU A 243 -17.75 24.70 -36.74
C GLU A 243 -18.22 23.47 -35.96
N LYS A 244 -19.43 22.97 -36.25
CA LYS A 244 -20.03 21.83 -35.55
C LYS A 244 -19.30 20.54 -35.89
N ALA A 245 -18.93 20.35 -37.15
CA ALA A 245 -18.16 19.21 -37.62
C ALA A 245 -16.79 19.13 -36.92
N VAL A 246 -16.04 20.24 -36.90
CA VAL A 246 -14.74 20.30 -36.24
C VAL A 246 -14.88 20.12 -34.73
N MET A 247 -15.85 20.77 -34.07
CA MET A 247 -16.10 20.58 -32.63
C MET A 247 -16.37 19.12 -32.27
N THR A 248 -17.19 18.44 -33.09
CA THR A 248 -17.50 17.01 -32.91
C THR A 248 -16.22 16.18 -32.94
N TYR A 249 -15.38 16.40 -33.94
CA TYR A 249 -14.15 15.63 -34.09
C TYR A 249 -13.13 15.94 -32.99
N VAL A 250 -12.93 17.21 -32.66
CA VAL A 250 -12.02 17.64 -31.57
C VAL A 250 -12.49 17.12 -30.20
N SER A 251 -13.80 17.05 -29.96
CA SER A 251 -14.33 16.47 -28.73
C SER A 251 -13.96 14.98 -28.56
N CYS A 252 -13.83 14.24 -29.66
CA CYS A 252 -13.38 12.84 -29.62
C CYS A 252 -11.93 12.73 -29.14
N TYR A 253 -11.03 13.61 -29.61
CA TYR A 253 -9.66 13.69 -29.08
C TYR A 253 -9.64 14.05 -27.60
N TYR A 254 -10.47 15.01 -27.18
CA TYR A 254 -10.57 15.39 -25.78
C TYR A 254 -10.95 14.19 -24.90
N HIS A 255 -12.01 13.45 -25.26
CA HIS A 255 -12.45 12.30 -24.48
C HIS A 255 -11.42 11.19 -24.42
N TYR A 256 -10.78 10.89 -25.55
CA TYR A 256 -9.72 9.90 -25.61
C TYR A 256 -8.57 10.26 -24.66
N PHE A 257 -7.99 11.46 -24.80
CA PHE A 257 -6.85 11.86 -23.98
C PHE A 257 -7.20 12.14 -22.51
N SER A 258 -8.40 12.67 -22.24
CA SER A 258 -8.90 12.85 -20.88
C SER A 258 -9.14 11.50 -20.20
N GLY A 259 -9.72 10.54 -20.93
CA GLY A 259 -9.91 9.16 -20.50
C GLY A 259 -8.59 8.45 -20.18
N MET A 260 -7.59 8.56 -21.08
CA MET A 260 -6.24 8.03 -20.84
C MET A 260 -5.63 8.58 -19.54
N ARG A 261 -5.70 9.90 -19.31
CA ARG A 261 -5.14 10.52 -18.10
C ARG A 261 -5.88 10.09 -16.83
N LYS A 262 -7.20 9.92 -16.90
CA LYS A 262 -8.01 9.36 -15.79
C LYS A 262 -7.59 7.92 -15.49
N ALA A 263 -7.38 7.09 -16.51
CA ALA A 263 -6.91 5.71 -16.35
C ALA A 263 -5.49 5.67 -15.74
N GLU A 264 -4.58 6.50 -16.22
CA GLU A 264 -3.20 6.59 -15.70
C GLU A 264 -3.18 7.04 -14.23
N THR A 265 -3.95 8.08 -13.87
CA THR A 265 -4.03 8.54 -12.48
C THR A 265 -4.67 7.49 -11.55
N ALA A 266 -5.67 6.74 -12.03
CA ALA A 266 -6.23 5.61 -11.30
C ALA A 266 -5.20 4.48 -11.12
N ALA A 267 -4.48 4.12 -12.17
CA ALA A 267 -3.40 3.13 -12.11
C ALA A 267 -2.30 3.54 -11.13
N ASN A 268 -1.86 4.79 -11.18
CA ASN A 268 -0.87 5.35 -10.26
C ASN A 268 -1.35 5.31 -8.79
N ARG A 269 -2.63 5.55 -8.53
CA ARG A 269 -3.22 5.39 -7.19
C ARG A 269 -3.19 3.93 -6.73
N ILE A 270 -3.57 2.99 -7.61
CA ILE A 270 -3.52 1.55 -7.33
C ILE A 270 -2.08 1.11 -7.02
N CYS A 271 -1.10 1.51 -7.84
CA CYS A 271 0.31 1.19 -7.62
C CYS A 271 0.82 1.68 -6.26
N ARG A 272 0.43 2.90 -5.83
CA ARG A 272 0.79 3.42 -4.50
C ARG A 272 0.20 2.57 -3.38
N VAL A 273 -1.08 2.21 -3.50
CA VAL A 273 -1.77 1.37 -2.51
C VAL A 273 -1.14 -0.03 -2.44
N LEU A 274 -0.80 -0.62 -3.59
CA LEU A 274 -0.13 -1.92 -3.65
C LEU A 274 1.25 -1.87 -2.98
N LYS A 275 2.03 -0.82 -3.23
CA LYS A 275 3.35 -0.64 -2.60
C LYS A 275 3.25 -0.58 -1.08
N VAL A 276 2.30 0.20 -0.55
CA VAL A 276 2.06 0.28 0.91
C VAL A 276 1.64 -1.08 1.46
N ASN A 277 0.81 -1.83 0.73
CA ASN A 277 0.39 -3.16 1.17
C ASN A 277 1.58 -4.14 1.21
N GLN A 278 2.42 -4.13 0.18
CA GLN A 278 3.60 -4.97 0.11
C GLN A 278 4.60 -4.65 1.25
N GLU A 279 4.77 -3.37 1.60
CA GLU A 279 5.56 -2.98 2.77
C GLU A 279 4.96 -3.53 4.08
N ASN A 280 3.64 -3.43 4.25
CA ASN A 280 2.97 -3.96 5.43
C ASN A 280 3.10 -5.49 5.53
N GLU A 281 2.99 -6.21 4.41
CA GLU A 281 3.23 -7.66 4.35
C GLU A 281 4.65 -8.04 4.75
N LYS A 282 5.66 -7.28 4.31
CA LYS A 282 7.05 -7.48 4.75
C LYS A 282 7.20 -7.28 6.26
N MET A 283 6.60 -6.22 6.82
CA MET A 283 6.59 -6.00 8.27
C MET A 283 5.90 -7.16 9.01
N MET A 284 4.76 -7.66 8.51
CA MET A 284 4.09 -8.83 9.10
C MET A 284 4.99 -10.07 9.11
N GLN A 285 5.70 -10.34 8.02
CA GLN A 285 6.65 -11.46 7.94
C GLN A 285 7.84 -11.28 8.87
N GLU A 286 8.40 -10.07 8.95
CA GLU A 286 9.50 -9.75 9.86
C GLU A 286 9.09 -9.93 11.33
N TYR A 287 7.88 -9.48 11.69
CA TYR A 287 7.30 -9.72 13.02
C TYR A 287 7.25 -11.22 13.35
N GLU A 288 6.65 -12.01 12.46
CA GLU A 288 6.45 -13.45 12.65
C GLU A 288 7.79 -14.20 12.76
N HIS A 289 8.78 -13.80 11.97
CA HIS A 289 10.10 -14.41 12.02
C HIS A 289 10.82 -14.09 13.34
N LEU A 290 10.83 -12.82 13.76
CA LEU A 290 11.42 -12.39 15.02
C LEU A 290 10.73 -13.04 16.22
N ALA A 291 9.39 -13.12 16.21
CA ALA A 291 8.62 -13.78 17.25
C ALA A 291 9.00 -15.26 17.37
N SER A 292 9.05 -15.97 16.24
CA SER A 292 9.39 -17.38 16.19
C SER A 292 10.82 -17.65 16.69
N ASP A 293 11.80 -16.84 16.24
CA ASP A 293 13.21 -16.99 16.63
C ASP A 293 13.41 -16.71 18.14
N LEU A 294 12.78 -15.66 18.65
CA LEU A 294 12.84 -15.31 20.07
C LEU A 294 12.23 -16.40 20.95
N LEU A 295 11.05 -16.92 20.58
CA LEU A 295 10.42 -18.01 21.32
C LEU A 295 11.21 -19.31 21.25
N ALA A 296 11.82 -19.63 20.09
CA ALA A 296 12.69 -20.78 19.95
C ALA A 296 13.93 -20.67 20.84
N TRP A 297 14.54 -19.48 20.92
CA TRP A 297 15.67 -19.22 21.81
C TRP A 297 15.29 -19.37 23.29
N ILE A 298 14.13 -18.83 23.71
CA ILE A 298 13.62 -19.02 25.07
C ILE A 298 13.46 -20.51 25.37
N ASN A 299 12.77 -21.25 24.49
CA ASN A 299 12.52 -22.68 24.67
C ASN A 299 13.80 -23.53 24.69
N HIS A 300 14.88 -23.08 24.03
CA HIS A 300 16.18 -23.74 24.07
C HIS A 300 16.90 -23.56 25.43
N TRP A 301 16.88 -22.35 25.99
CA TRP A 301 17.58 -22.04 27.25
C TRP A 301 16.81 -22.42 28.51
N MET A 302 15.48 -22.49 28.43
CA MET A 302 14.63 -22.86 29.57
C MET A 302 15.03 -24.18 30.24
N PRO A 303 15.25 -25.31 29.52
CA PRO A 303 15.73 -26.56 30.13
C PRO A 303 17.12 -26.43 30.77
N TRP A 304 18.02 -25.65 30.17
CA TRP A 304 19.37 -25.43 30.72
C TRP A 304 19.32 -24.68 32.05
N LEU A 305 18.49 -23.61 32.12
CA LEU A 305 18.25 -22.84 33.33
C LEU A 305 17.45 -23.62 34.39
N ALA A 306 16.69 -24.65 34.00
CA ALA A 306 16.02 -25.54 34.93
C ALA A 306 16.94 -26.65 35.49
N ASN A 307 18.11 -26.88 34.88
CA ASN A 307 19.00 -27.98 35.28
C ASN A 307 19.82 -27.65 36.54
N ARG A 308 19.36 -28.17 37.68
CA ARG A 308 19.92 -28.01 39.03
C ARG A 308 20.93 -29.11 39.44
N THR A 309 21.75 -29.61 38.52
CA THR A 309 22.75 -30.67 38.81
C THR A 309 24.19 -30.17 38.70
N THR A 310 25.04 -30.54 39.65
CA THR A 310 26.49 -30.20 39.70
C THR A 310 27.39 -31.43 39.89
N ASP A 311 26.80 -32.62 40.04
CA ASP A 311 27.46 -33.87 40.44
C ASP A 311 28.35 -33.71 41.69
N ASP A 312 27.94 -32.84 42.63
CA ASP A 312 28.66 -32.50 43.88
C ASP A 312 30.14 -32.09 43.69
N ASN A 313 30.49 -31.54 42.52
CA ASN A 313 31.86 -31.14 42.19
C ASN A 313 31.99 -29.62 42.04
N LEU A 314 32.86 -29.01 42.84
CA LEU A 314 33.12 -27.57 42.83
C LEU A 314 33.59 -27.06 41.46
N SER A 315 34.46 -27.81 40.76
CA SER A 315 34.97 -27.42 39.45
C SER A 315 33.86 -27.38 38.39
N LYS A 316 32.92 -28.33 38.44
CA LYS A 316 31.74 -28.35 37.55
C LYS A 316 30.79 -27.20 37.85
N ALA A 317 30.59 -26.87 39.13
CA ALA A 317 29.77 -25.74 39.55
C ALA A 317 30.38 -24.39 39.10
N GLN A 318 31.70 -24.22 39.24
CA GLN A 318 32.43 -23.05 38.74
C GLN A 318 32.33 -22.91 37.21
N LYS A 319 32.47 -24.02 36.47
CA LYS A 319 32.28 -24.01 35.01
C LYS A 319 30.86 -23.57 34.62
N LYS A 320 29.83 -24.08 35.30
CA LYS A 320 28.42 -23.63 35.10
C LYS A 320 28.25 -22.13 35.37
N LEU A 321 28.96 -21.57 36.34
CA LEU A 321 28.94 -20.14 36.63
C LEU A 321 29.54 -19.31 35.49
N ASP A 322 30.64 -19.78 34.91
CA ASP A 322 31.27 -19.11 33.78
C ASP A 322 30.41 -19.21 32.51
N ASP A 323 29.77 -20.37 32.26
CA ASP A 323 28.80 -20.54 31.18
C ASP A 323 27.59 -19.59 31.36
N TYR A 324 27.09 -19.44 32.59
CA TYR A 324 26.01 -18.48 32.91
C TYR A 324 26.44 -17.02 32.72
N ARG A 325 27.69 -16.68 33.08
CA ARG A 325 28.26 -15.35 32.82
C ARG A 325 28.36 -15.08 31.33
N ASN A 326 28.75 -16.07 30.52
CA ASN A 326 28.80 -15.96 29.07
C ASN A 326 27.40 -15.72 28.48
N TYR A 327 26.41 -16.50 28.92
CA TYR A 327 25.01 -16.32 28.55
C TYR A 327 24.51 -14.89 28.86
N ARG A 328 24.78 -14.37 30.06
CA ARG A 328 24.37 -13.00 30.44
C ARG A 328 25.09 -11.89 29.68
N ARG A 329 26.33 -12.11 29.25
CA ARG A 329 27.16 -11.09 28.58
C ARG A 329 27.01 -11.07 27.07
N HIS A 330 26.78 -12.21 26.43
CA HIS A 330 26.80 -12.32 24.97
C HIS A 330 25.47 -12.80 24.39
N GLU A 331 24.85 -13.83 24.96
CA GLU A 331 23.63 -14.43 24.40
C GLU A 331 22.37 -13.60 24.69
N LYS A 332 22.21 -13.13 25.93
CA LYS A 332 20.98 -12.43 26.37
C LYS A 332 20.84 -10.99 25.83
N PRO A 333 21.87 -10.14 25.82
CA PRO A 333 21.74 -8.74 25.38
C PRO A 333 21.11 -8.54 23.99
N PRO A 334 21.53 -9.23 22.91
CA PRO A 334 20.91 -9.05 21.59
C PRO A 334 19.43 -9.45 21.58
N ARG A 335 19.03 -10.43 22.40
CA ARG A 335 17.63 -10.88 22.50
C ARG A 335 16.72 -9.87 23.21
N ILE A 336 17.28 -9.04 24.10
CA ILE A 336 16.56 -7.90 24.68
C ILE A 336 16.27 -6.86 23.61
N GLU A 337 17.24 -6.58 22.73
CA GLU A 337 17.05 -5.68 21.60
C GLU A 337 16.01 -6.22 20.61
N ASP A 338 16.07 -7.51 20.27
CA ASP A 338 15.09 -8.18 19.42
C ASP A 338 13.66 -8.06 19.98
N LYS A 339 13.49 -8.26 21.30
CA LYS A 339 12.21 -8.06 21.99
C LYS A 339 11.68 -6.63 21.84
N GLY A 340 12.53 -5.63 22.07
CA GLY A 340 12.15 -4.22 21.93
C GLY A 340 11.82 -3.85 20.47
N ARG A 341 12.58 -4.40 19.51
CA ARG A 341 12.33 -4.25 18.07
C ARG A 341 10.98 -4.86 17.68
N LEU A 342 10.66 -6.04 18.19
CA LEU A 342 9.40 -6.74 17.95
C LEU A 342 8.20 -5.92 18.42
N GLU A 343 8.26 -5.34 19.62
CA GLU A 343 7.21 -4.47 20.16
C GLU A 343 7.05 -3.19 19.33
N THR A 344 8.17 -2.58 18.95
CA THR A 344 8.18 -1.39 18.10
C THR A 344 7.54 -1.69 16.74
N LEU A 345 7.94 -2.79 16.11
CA LEU A 345 7.44 -3.21 14.81
C LEU A 345 5.93 -3.48 14.85
N PHE A 346 5.43 -4.15 15.89
CA PHE A 346 3.99 -4.36 16.08
C PHE A 346 3.23 -3.04 16.22
N ASN A 347 3.71 -2.13 17.07
CA ASN A 347 3.05 -0.84 17.30
C ASN A 347 3.05 0.05 16.04
N THR A 348 4.16 0.06 15.30
CA THR A 348 4.26 0.77 14.01
C THR A 348 3.28 0.17 13.01
N LEU A 349 3.25 -1.15 12.84
CA LEU A 349 2.35 -1.83 11.92
C LEU A 349 0.88 -1.58 12.27
N GLN A 350 0.51 -1.72 13.54
CA GLN A 350 -0.84 -1.49 14.03
C GLN A 350 -1.29 -0.05 13.79
N THR A 351 -0.40 0.93 14.00
CA THR A 351 -0.69 2.34 13.72
C THR A 351 -0.85 2.59 12.22
N ARG A 352 0.01 2.03 11.36
CA ARG A 352 -0.09 2.16 9.90
C ARG A 352 -1.40 1.57 9.36
N LEU A 353 -1.80 0.40 9.84
CA LEU A 353 -3.05 -0.25 9.46
C LEU A 353 -4.27 0.56 9.90
N ARG A 354 -4.26 1.07 11.14
CA ARG A 354 -5.34 1.92 11.66
C ARG A 354 -5.49 3.22 10.86
N LEU A 355 -4.40 3.93 10.60
CA LEU A 355 -4.44 5.17 9.80
C LEU A 355 -4.91 4.93 8.36
N SER A 356 -4.70 3.72 7.85
CA SER A 356 -5.16 3.31 6.51
C SER A 356 -6.56 2.69 6.51
N ASN A 357 -7.28 2.70 7.64
CA ASN A 357 -8.57 2.03 7.84
C ASN A 357 -8.56 0.54 7.40
N ARG A 358 -7.44 -0.15 7.61
CA ARG A 358 -7.28 -1.57 7.32
C ARG A 358 -7.48 -2.41 8.60
N PRO A 359 -7.85 -3.69 8.46
CA PRO A 359 -7.94 -4.60 9.59
C PRO A 359 -6.64 -4.63 10.41
N ALA A 360 -6.79 -4.78 11.73
CA ALA A 360 -5.67 -4.93 12.65
C ALA A 360 -4.84 -6.17 12.31
N PHE A 361 -3.52 -6.09 12.52
CA PHE A 361 -2.67 -7.25 12.41
C PHE A 361 -2.86 -8.14 13.64
N LEU A 362 -3.22 -9.40 13.39
CA LEU A 362 -3.32 -10.44 14.40
C LEU A 362 -2.24 -11.49 14.11
N PRO A 363 -1.19 -11.56 14.93
CA PRO A 363 -0.18 -12.61 14.83
C PRO A 363 -0.76 -14.01 14.99
N ARG A 364 0.02 -15.03 14.60
CA ARG A 364 -0.29 -16.44 14.88
C ARG A 364 -0.48 -16.71 16.38
N ASP A 365 -1.25 -17.74 16.70
CA ASP A 365 -1.50 -18.15 18.08
C ASP A 365 -0.18 -18.40 18.83
N GLY A 366 -0.02 -17.77 20.01
CA GLY A 366 1.21 -17.81 20.80
C GLY A 366 2.29 -16.79 20.41
N HIS A 367 2.12 -16.07 19.30
CA HIS A 367 3.03 -14.98 18.87
C HIS A 367 2.50 -13.59 19.27
N LEU A 368 1.47 -13.49 20.11
CA LEU A 368 1.04 -12.19 20.60
C LEU A 368 2.14 -11.55 21.45
N VAL A 369 2.25 -10.23 21.39
CA VAL A 369 3.19 -9.46 22.24
C VAL A 369 3.02 -9.81 23.72
N LYS A 370 1.80 -10.09 24.16
CA LYS A 370 1.50 -10.53 25.53
C LYS A 370 2.11 -11.90 25.84
N ASP A 371 2.02 -12.86 24.92
CA ASP A 371 2.51 -14.23 25.10
C ASP A 371 4.04 -14.25 25.14
N ILE A 372 4.68 -13.48 24.26
CA ILE A 372 6.14 -13.28 24.24
C ILE A 372 6.61 -12.64 25.56
N ASN A 373 5.88 -11.63 26.05
CA ASN A 373 6.18 -11.02 27.35
C ASN A 373 6.04 -12.00 28.52
N ASN A 374 5.04 -12.87 28.50
CA ASN A 374 4.88 -13.92 29.51
C ASN A 374 6.01 -14.96 29.44
N ALA A 375 6.37 -15.42 28.24
CA ALA A 375 7.48 -16.36 28.05
C ALA A 375 8.82 -15.76 28.53
N TRP A 376 9.06 -14.48 28.22
CA TRP A 376 10.23 -13.75 28.69
C TRP A 376 10.26 -13.61 30.22
N LYS A 377 9.12 -13.33 30.84
CA LYS A 377 9.03 -13.27 32.31
C LYS A 377 9.35 -14.63 32.95
N ASN A 378 8.83 -15.73 32.40
CA ASN A 378 9.13 -17.07 32.89
C ASN A 378 10.63 -17.40 32.79
N LEU A 379 11.30 -16.92 31.74
CA LEU A 379 12.76 -17.02 31.59
C LEU A 379 13.47 -16.26 32.71
N GLU A 380 13.12 -14.99 32.94
CA GLU A 380 13.72 -14.16 33.99
C GLU A 380 13.54 -14.77 35.40
N ASP A 381 12.37 -15.35 35.67
CA ASP A 381 12.11 -16.03 36.95
C ASP A 381 12.96 -17.31 37.08
N SER A 382 13.14 -18.05 35.98
CA SER A 382 14.02 -19.24 35.95
C SER A 382 15.50 -18.88 36.13
N GLU A 383 15.95 -17.76 35.55
CA GLU A 383 17.29 -17.22 35.72
C GLU A 383 17.58 -16.82 37.16
N LYS A 384 16.66 -16.08 37.81
CA LYS A 384 16.80 -15.72 39.23
C LYS A 384 16.94 -16.97 40.10
N GLY A 385 16.07 -17.95 39.89
CA GLY A 385 16.15 -19.22 40.61
C GLY A 385 17.43 -20.01 40.31
N PHE A 386 17.99 -19.89 39.10
CA PHE A 386 19.25 -20.56 38.74
C PHE A 386 20.45 -19.89 39.40
N GLU A 387 20.50 -18.57 39.41
CA GLU A 387 21.56 -17.79 40.04
C GLU A 387 21.59 -18.02 41.56
N GLU A 388 20.44 -17.94 42.22
CA GLU A 388 20.32 -18.19 43.68
C GLU A 388 20.75 -19.61 44.04
N TRP A 389 20.30 -20.61 43.28
CA TRP A 389 20.70 -22.00 43.49
C TRP A 389 22.21 -22.20 43.26
N LEU A 390 22.75 -21.69 42.14
CA LEU A 390 24.14 -21.93 41.77
C LEU A 390 25.11 -21.30 42.78
N LEU A 391 24.82 -20.08 43.25
CA LEU A 391 25.61 -19.43 44.29
C LEU A 391 25.54 -20.19 45.62
N SER A 392 24.34 -20.62 46.04
CA SER A 392 24.15 -21.41 47.25
C SER A 392 24.89 -22.74 47.19
N GLU A 393 24.88 -23.39 46.02
CA GLU A 393 25.55 -24.67 45.79
C GLU A 393 27.08 -24.53 45.76
N ILE A 394 27.62 -23.48 45.15
CA ILE A 394 29.06 -23.17 45.20
C ILE A 394 29.49 -22.93 46.64
N MET A 395 28.77 -22.10 47.41
CA MET A 395 29.07 -21.87 48.82
C MET A 395 29.01 -23.16 49.66
N ARG A 396 28.04 -24.05 49.37
CA ARG A 396 27.94 -25.35 50.03
C ARG A 396 29.15 -26.23 49.73
N LEU A 397 29.56 -26.32 48.46
CA LEU A 397 30.70 -27.12 48.01
C LEU A 397 32.03 -26.58 48.55
N GLU A 398 32.24 -25.27 48.56
CA GLU A 398 33.43 -24.64 49.17
C GLU A 398 33.50 -24.92 50.68
N ARG A 399 32.36 -24.84 51.38
CA ARG A 399 32.28 -25.20 52.81
C ARG A 399 32.59 -26.67 53.03
N LEU A 400 32.07 -27.57 52.20
CA LEU A 400 32.37 -29.00 52.27
C LEU A 400 33.85 -29.29 52.08
N GLU A 401 34.49 -28.69 51.08
CA GLU A 401 35.93 -28.86 50.83
C GLU A 401 36.77 -28.34 52.01
N HIS A 402 36.41 -27.17 52.54
CA HIS A 402 37.08 -26.62 53.72
C HIS A 402 36.92 -27.51 54.97
N LEU A 403 35.70 -27.97 55.26
CA LEU A 403 35.42 -28.85 56.39
C LEU A 403 36.10 -30.22 56.25
N ALA A 404 36.10 -30.80 55.05
CA ALA A 404 36.78 -32.06 54.76
C ALA A 404 38.29 -31.92 54.96
N GLU A 405 38.89 -30.84 54.47
CA GLU A 405 40.31 -30.56 54.69
C GLU A 405 40.65 -30.33 56.17
N LYS A 406 39.78 -29.60 56.89
CA LYS A 406 39.92 -29.39 58.34
C LYS A 406 39.80 -30.70 59.13
N PHE A 407 38.89 -31.58 58.74
CA PHE A 407 38.74 -32.92 59.32
C PHE A 407 40.00 -33.75 59.10
N ARG A 408 40.49 -33.83 57.85
CA ARG A 408 41.72 -34.57 57.50
C ARG A 408 42.92 -34.10 58.33
N ARG A 409 43.13 -32.79 58.45
CA ARG A 409 44.22 -32.21 59.25
C ARG A 409 44.08 -32.52 60.74
N LYS A 410 42.90 -32.34 61.31
CA LYS A 410 42.67 -32.60 62.75
C LYS A 410 42.79 -34.09 63.09
N CYS A 411 42.30 -34.99 62.23
CA CYS A 411 42.47 -36.42 62.42
C CYS A 411 43.94 -36.82 62.34
N ALA A 412 44.68 -36.35 61.34
CA ALA A 412 46.12 -36.64 61.21
C ALA A 412 46.91 -36.21 62.45
N LEU A 413 46.65 -35.00 62.97
CA LEU A 413 47.28 -34.51 64.21
C LEU A 413 46.90 -35.33 65.45
N HIS A 414 45.65 -35.83 65.52
CA HIS A 414 45.21 -36.67 66.63
C HIS A 414 45.81 -38.07 66.57
N GLU A 415 45.85 -38.69 65.38
CA GLU A 415 46.48 -39.98 65.14
C GLU A 415 47.99 -39.94 65.44
N GLU A 416 48.67 -38.86 65.05
CA GLU A 416 50.09 -38.64 65.38
C GLU A 416 50.32 -38.56 66.89
N TRP A 417 49.44 -37.88 67.63
CA TRP A 417 49.52 -37.84 69.10
C TRP A 417 49.18 -39.17 69.77
N ALA A 418 48.19 -39.91 69.25
CA ALA A 418 47.74 -41.18 69.78
C ALA A 418 48.74 -42.33 69.52
N HIS A 419 49.59 -42.17 68.49
CA HIS A 419 50.58 -43.16 68.11
C HIS A 419 51.54 -43.49 69.28
N GLY A 420 51.69 -44.78 69.57
CA GLY A 420 52.55 -45.29 70.65
C GLY A 420 52.01 -45.10 72.08
N LYS A 421 50.91 -44.36 72.29
CA LYS A 421 50.31 -44.17 73.64
C LYS A 421 49.63 -45.44 74.15
N GLU A 422 48.95 -46.19 73.28
CA GLU A 422 48.31 -47.44 73.65
C GLU A 422 49.32 -48.51 74.09
N GLU A 423 50.45 -48.63 73.37
CA GLU A 423 51.55 -49.52 73.72
C GLU A 423 52.18 -49.13 75.06
N ALA A 424 52.35 -47.82 75.30
CA ALA A 424 52.84 -47.31 76.56
C ALA A 424 51.90 -47.60 77.74
N LEU A 425 50.57 -47.59 77.53
CA LEU A 425 49.56 -47.92 78.55
C LEU A 425 49.42 -49.43 78.80
N ARG A 426 49.62 -50.28 77.78
CA ARG A 426 49.58 -51.75 77.90
C ARG A 426 50.85 -52.34 78.52
N SER A 427 51.91 -51.55 78.60
CA SER A 427 53.16 -51.91 79.27
C SER A 427 52.90 -52.36 80.71
N GLN A 428 53.50 -53.49 81.11
CA GLN A 428 53.46 -54.00 82.49
C GLN A 428 54.74 -53.65 83.27
N ASP A 429 55.46 -52.62 82.83
CA ASP A 429 56.71 -52.13 83.43
C ASP A 429 56.59 -51.84 84.94
N TRP A 430 55.40 -51.52 85.43
CA TRP A 430 55.09 -51.34 86.84
C TRP A 430 55.24 -52.61 87.71
N LYS A 431 55.09 -53.81 87.16
CA LYS A 431 55.14 -55.08 87.93
C LYS A 431 56.54 -55.47 88.40
N SER A 432 57.60 -55.02 87.70
CA SER A 432 58.99 -55.42 87.95
C SER A 432 59.86 -54.29 88.51
N CYS A 433 59.26 -53.23 89.07
CA CYS A 433 59.96 -52.02 89.48
C CYS A 433 59.98 -51.78 91.00
N GLY A 434 61.09 -51.23 91.51
CA GLY A 434 61.20 -50.80 92.92
C GLY A 434 60.40 -49.52 93.22
N LEU A 435 60.14 -49.25 94.51
CA LEU A 435 59.26 -48.17 95.00
C LEU A 435 59.54 -46.78 94.40
N TYR A 436 60.81 -46.44 94.20
CA TYR A 436 61.22 -45.14 93.61
C TYR A 436 60.78 -45.00 92.15
N LYS A 437 60.93 -46.07 91.35
CA LYS A 437 60.60 -46.09 89.92
C LYS A 437 59.08 -46.09 89.71
N ILE A 438 58.31 -46.75 90.59
CA ILE A 438 56.84 -46.69 90.59
C ILE A 438 56.33 -45.27 90.89
N LYS A 439 56.92 -44.55 91.85
CA LYS A 439 56.55 -43.14 92.12
C LYS A 439 56.82 -42.22 90.92
N ALA A 440 57.90 -42.46 90.17
CA ALA A 440 58.19 -41.73 88.94
C ALA A 440 57.20 -42.06 87.80
N LEU A 441 56.83 -43.35 87.65
CA LEU A 441 55.80 -43.77 86.70
C LEU A 441 54.43 -43.14 87.03
N ARG A 442 54.06 -43.05 88.31
CA ARG A 442 52.84 -42.36 88.75
C ARG A 442 52.81 -40.90 88.33
N LYS A 443 53.89 -40.13 88.55
CA LYS A 443 53.95 -38.73 88.10
C LYS A 443 53.85 -38.59 86.58
N ARG A 444 54.45 -39.52 85.83
CA ARG A 444 54.35 -39.56 84.36
C ARG A 444 52.92 -39.89 83.91
N HIS A 445 52.23 -40.78 84.63
CA HIS A 445 50.83 -41.11 84.40
C HIS A 445 49.91 -39.92 84.69
N GLU A 446 50.10 -39.21 85.82
CA GLU A 446 49.35 -37.98 86.15
C GLU A 446 49.57 -36.89 85.08
N ALA A 447 50.79 -36.73 84.56
CA ALA A 447 51.06 -35.82 83.44
C ALA A 447 50.37 -36.26 82.13
N PHE A 448 50.28 -37.56 81.88
CA PHE A 448 49.55 -38.11 80.74
C PHE A 448 48.03 -37.91 80.88
N GLU A 449 47.45 -38.09 82.05
CA GLU A 449 46.02 -37.83 82.30
C GLU A 449 45.67 -36.35 82.10
N SER A 450 46.54 -35.44 82.52
CA SER A 450 46.36 -34.01 82.26
C SER A 450 46.44 -33.67 80.76
N ASP A 451 47.36 -34.28 80.02
CA ASP A 451 47.49 -34.10 78.56
C ASP A 451 46.29 -34.71 77.81
N LEU A 452 45.82 -35.90 78.24
CA LEU A 452 44.61 -36.55 77.76
C LEU A 452 43.38 -35.67 77.94
N GLY A 453 43.24 -35.03 79.11
CA GLY A 453 42.17 -34.08 79.38
C GLY A 453 42.16 -32.89 78.41
N ALA A 454 43.33 -32.37 78.03
CA ALA A 454 43.44 -31.28 77.05
C ALA A 454 43.18 -31.73 75.59
N HIS A 455 43.26 -33.03 75.30
CA HIS A 455 42.97 -33.61 73.99
C HIS A 455 41.49 -33.98 73.78
N GLN A 456 40.71 -34.10 74.87
CA GLN A 456 39.27 -34.39 74.82
C GLN A 456 38.50 -33.38 73.94
N ASP A 457 38.72 -32.09 74.15
CA ASP A 457 38.09 -31.01 73.35
C ASP A 457 38.38 -31.13 71.85
N ARG A 458 39.57 -31.65 71.48
CA ARG A 458 39.95 -31.82 70.07
C ARG A 458 39.17 -32.96 69.42
N VAL A 459 38.94 -34.05 70.15
CA VAL A 459 38.14 -35.20 69.69
C VAL A 459 36.69 -34.79 69.50
N GLU A 460 36.13 -34.02 70.43
CA GLU A 460 34.76 -33.48 70.31
C GLU A 460 34.62 -32.59 69.07
N GLN A 461 35.60 -31.73 68.79
CA GLN A 461 35.61 -30.91 67.57
C GLN A 461 35.69 -31.75 66.29
N ILE A 462 36.45 -32.85 66.26
CA ILE A 462 36.53 -33.77 65.12
C ILE A 462 35.15 -34.41 64.87
N ALA A 463 34.50 -34.89 65.94
CA ALA A 463 33.17 -35.48 65.86
C ALA A 463 32.10 -34.48 65.41
N LEU A 464 32.19 -33.22 65.84
CA LEU A 464 31.29 -32.15 65.38
C LEU A 464 31.46 -31.85 63.89
N ILE A 465 32.70 -31.77 63.40
CA ILE A 465 32.98 -31.54 61.97
C ILE A 465 32.46 -32.71 61.12
N ALA A 466 32.63 -33.96 61.56
CA ALA A 466 32.10 -35.13 60.87
C ALA A 466 30.56 -35.10 60.80
N ARG A 467 29.88 -34.72 61.89
CA ARG A 467 28.41 -34.52 61.90
C ARG A 467 27.97 -33.42 60.94
N GLU A 468 28.71 -32.32 60.87
CA GLU A 468 28.41 -31.21 59.96
C GLU A 468 28.59 -31.62 58.49
N LEU A 469 29.64 -32.37 58.16
CA LEU A 469 29.85 -32.97 56.84
C LEU A 469 28.72 -33.95 56.46
N ASN A 470 28.21 -34.71 57.43
CA ASN A 470 27.07 -35.61 57.24
C ASN A 470 25.78 -34.83 56.94
N ASN A 471 25.52 -33.74 57.68
CA ASN A 471 24.36 -32.89 57.47
C ASN A 471 24.37 -32.20 56.09
N LEU A 472 25.55 -31.85 55.58
CA LEU A 472 25.73 -31.23 54.26
C LEU A 472 25.80 -32.24 53.11
N ARG A 473 25.62 -33.54 53.38
CA ARG A 473 25.65 -34.64 52.40
C ARG A 473 26.96 -34.70 51.61
N TYR A 474 28.09 -34.71 52.31
CA TYR A 474 29.39 -34.90 51.67
C TYR A 474 29.45 -36.24 50.89
N PRO A 475 29.90 -36.26 49.62
CA PRO A 475 29.92 -37.48 48.81
C PRO A 475 30.70 -38.65 49.43
N ASP A 476 31.87 -38.38 50.03
CA ASP A 476 32.76 -39.39 50.62
C ASP A 476 32.61 -39.49 52.15
N ILE A 477 31.37 -39.50 52.65
CA ILE A 477 31.11 -39.54 54.10
C ILE A 477 31.42 -40.91 54.75
N GLY A 478 31.35 -42.00 53.98
CA GLY A 478 31.58 -43.36 54.48
C GLY A 478 32.95 -43.53 55.16
N PRO A 479 34.06 -43.22 54.47
CA PRO A 479 35.39 -43.23 55.07
C PRO A 479 35.57 -42.27 56.25
N ILE A 480 34.91 -41.11 56.23
CA ILE A 480 35.00 -40.11 57.32
C ILE A 480 34.33 -40.63 58.59
N ASN A 481 33.14 -41.22 58.48
CA ASN A 481 32.44 -41.82 59.62
C ASN A 481 33.19 -43.03 60.17
N ALA A 482 33.75 -43.88 59.29
CA ALA A 482 34.54 -45.03 59.70
C ALA A 482 35.84 -44.63 60.41
N ARG A 483 36.46 -43.51 60.02
CA ARG A 483 37.67 -42.96 60.68
C ARG A 483 37.35 -42.26 62.00
N CYS A 484 36.11 -41.83 62.20
CA CYS A 484 35.66 -41.17 63.42
C CYS A 484 35.19 -42.15 64.51
N GLN A 485 34.76 -43.36 64.10
CA GLN A 485 34.50 -44.50 65.00
C GLN A 485 35.81 -45.13 65.46
#